data_AF-A0A817THM4-F1
#
_entry.id   AF-A0A817THM4-F1
#
_cell.length_a   1.000
_cell.length_b   1.000
_cell.length_c   1.000
_cell.angle_alpha   90.00
_cell.angle_beta   90.00
_cell.angle_gamma   90.00
#
_symmetry.space_group_name_H-M   'P 1'
#
loop_
_entity.id
_entity.type
_entity.pdbx_description
1 polymer ?
#
loop_
_entity_poly.entity_id
_entity_poly.type
_entity_poly.pdbx_seq_one_letter_code
_entity_poly.pdbx_strand_id
1 'polypeptide(L)'
;MSKHDMTDFSGDNDDENNIIDKKEEHSFKNTVFVHDFNQCTQDSETIVAIWSDVLCHVRETDPQIKSAFLRSDNAGCYPSVNTFVAAKQVSEKISVTKRRIDFCDPQDGKGSCDRYAAVIKLNTRRYLNENHNVASASEFVEACHSHKGVKDVLARICHIKNSTRAK
;
A
#
# COMPACT_ATOMS: atom_id res chain seq x y z
N MET A 1 -4.92 -23.23 -47.02
CA MET A 1 -6.21 -23.00 -46.34
C MET A 1 -6.05 -21.80 -45.43
N SER A 2 -7.01 -20.88 -45.53
CA SER A 2 -7.01 -19.51 -45.05
C SER A 2 -7.58 -19.38 -43.64
N LYS A 3 -7.39 -18.17 -43.06
CA LYS A 3 -8.20 -17.43 -42.06
C LYS A 3 -7.62 -17.39 -40.64
N HIS A 4 -7.50 -16.26 -39.95
CA HIS A 4 -7.80 -14.85 -40.27
C HIS A 4 -7.03 -13.94 -39.29
N ASP A 5 -6.30 -12.97 -39.83
CA ASP A 5 -5.97 -11.71 -39.16
C ASP A 5 -7.24 -10.87 -39.02
N MET A 6 -7.45 -10.25 -37.86
CA MET A 6 -8.36 -9.13 -37.67
C MET A 6 -7.56 -7.96 -37.12
N THR A 7 -7.01 -7.17 -38.03
CA THR A 7 -6.61 -5.79 -37.77
C THR A 7 -7.79 -4.91 -38.13
N ASP A 8 -8.42 -4.31 -37.13
CA ASP A 8 -9.40 -3.25 -37.33
C ASP A 8 -8.74 -1.93 -36.95
N PHE A 9 -8.20 -1.25 -37.95
CA PHE A 9 -7.82 0.16 -37.87
C PHE A 9 -8.31 0.79 -39.15
N SER A 10 -9.53 1.32 -39.09
CA SER A 10 -10.08 2.24 -40.07
C SER A 10 -9.10 3.41 -40.17
N GLY A 11 -8.51 3.59 -41.35
CA GLY A 11 -7.63 4.71 -41.63
C GLY A 11 -8.44 5.96 -41.88
N ASP A 12 -7.92 7.07 -41.37
CA ASP A 12 -7.93 8.37 -42.05
C ASP A 12 -6.52 8.94 -41.88
N ASN A 13 -5.82 9.13 -43.00
CA ASN A 13 -4.54 9.82 -43.06
C ASN A 13 -4.84 11.31 -43.08
N ASP A 14 -4.22 12.08 -42.19
CA ASP A 14 -3.93 13.50 -42.43
C ASP A 14 -2.58 13.86 -41.77
N ASP A 15 -1.67 14.21 -42.67
CA ASP A 15 -0.37 14.87 -42.62
C ASP A 15 0.23 15.43 -41.31
N GLU A 16 1.56 15.27 -41.25
CA GLU A 16 2.56 16.16 -40.67
C GLU A 16 2.37 16.63 -39.21
N ASN A 17 2.99 15.90 -38.29
CA ASN A 17 4.10 16.42 -37.47
C ASN A 17 4.68 15.27 -36.64
N ASN A 18 5.86 14.82 -37.03
CA ASN A 18 6.61 13.77 -36.36
C ASN A 18 7.21 14.32 -35.05
N ILE A 19 6.36 14.61 -34.06
CA ILE A 19 6.78 14.72 -32.67
C ILE A 19 6.92 13.27 -32.21
N ILE A 20 8.14 12.75 -32.32
CA ILE A 20 8.54 11.57 -31.58
C ILE A 20 8.46 11.98 -30.11
N ASP A 21 7.28 11.83 -29.52
CA ASP A 21 7.11 11.79 -28.08
C ASP A 21 8.04 10.66 -27.63
N LYS A 22 9.19 11.05 -27.06
CA LYS A 22 9.99 10.15 -26.26
C LYS A 22 9.04 9.62 -25.20
N LYS A 23 8.55 8.41 -25.40
CA LYS A 23 7.75 7.69 -24.42
C LYS A 23 8.67 7.50 -23.22
N GLU A 24 8.63 8.43 -22.27
CA GLU A 24 9.34 8.28 -21.01
C GLU A 24 8.79 7.01 -20.37
N GLU A 25 9.62 5.98 -20.32
CA GLU A 25 9.27 4.71 -19.70
C GLU A 25 9.24 4.94 -18.18
N HIS A 26 8.12 5.45 -17.69
CA HIS A 26 7.90 5.59 -16.26
C HIS A 26 7.74 4.19 -15.66
N SER A 27 8.81 3.69 -15.06
CA SER A 27 8.75 2.48 -14.26
C SER A 27 8.11 2.80 -12.90
N PHE A 28 7.00 2.13 -12.59
CA PHE A 28 6.36 2.23 -11.28
C PHE A 28 6.86 1.10 -10.40
N LYS A 29 7.35 1.44 -9.20
CA LYS A 29 7.66 0.47 -8.16
C LYS A 29 6.45 0.34 -7.23
N ASN A 30 6.03 -0.90 -7.00
CA ASN A 30 5.04 -1.20 -5.98
C ASN A 30 5.71 -1.80 -4.75
N THR A 31 5.21 -1.49 -3.57
CA THR A 31 5.66 -2.08 -2.30
C THR A 31 4.48 -2.09 -1.34
N VAL A 32 4.26 -3.24 -0.70
CA VAL A 32 3.14 -3.49 0.20
C VAL A 32 3.68 -3.71 1.59
N PHE A 33 3.32 -2.81 2.49
CA PHE A 33 3.70 -2.92 3.90
C PHE A 33 2.60 -3.65 4.66
N VAL A 34 3.00 -4.63 5.46
CA VAL A 34 2.10 -5.35 6.35
C VAL A 34 2.59 -5.15 7.77
N HIS A 35 1.86 -4.35 8.54
CA HIS A 35 2.12 -4.10 9.96
C HIS A 35 1.20 -5.00 10.77
N ASP A 36 1.79 -6.00 11.42
CA ASP A 36 1.02 -6.97 12.19
C ASP A 36 1.21 -6.77 13.70
N PHE A 37 0.11 -6.84 14.44
CA PHE A 37 0.08 -6.54 15.87
C PHE A 37 -0.61 -7.68 16.60
N ASN A 38 0.02 -8.22 17.65
CA ASN A 38 -0.61 -9.25 18.49
C ASN A 38 -1.92 -8.74 19.12
N GLN A 39 -1.93 -7.47 19.53
CA GLN A 39 -3.11 -6.80 20.11
C GLN A 39 -3.08 -5.34 19.68
N CYS A 40 -4.14 -4.90 19.01
CA CYS A 40 -4.29 -3.52 18.55
C CYS A 40 -5.76 -3.16 18.39
N THR A 41 -6.11 -1.93 18.73
CA THR A 41 -7.41 -1.36 18.37
C THR A 41 -7.26 -0.67 17.02
N GLN A 42 -8.22 -0.85 16.12
CA GLN A 42 -8.24 -0.11 14.86
C GLN A 42 -8.77 1.31 15.13
N ASP A 43 -7.88 2.19 15.57
CA ASP A 43 -8.17 3.60 15.87
C ASP A 43 -7.27 4.56 15.10
N SER A 44 -7.57 5.85 15.22
CA SER A 44 -6.80 6.89 14.51
C SER A 44 -5.32 6.95 14.92
N GLU A 45 -4.98 6.61 16.17
CA GLU A 45 -3.60 6.65 16.65
C GLU A 45 -2.76 5.56 15.97
N THR A 46 -3.33 4.36 15.84
CA THR A 46 -2.73 3.23 15.12
C THR A 46 -2.51 3.57 13.65
N ILE A 47 -3.52 4.13 12.98
CA ILE A 47 -3.42 4.51 11.56
C ILE A 47 -2.30 5.53 11.33
N VAL A 48 -2.20 6.54 12.20
CA VAL A 48 -1.15 7.55 12.15
C VAL A 48 0.24 6.93 12.33
N ALA A 49 0.39 5.99 13.27
CA ALA A 49 1.66 5.31 13.49
C ALA A 49 2.10 4.51 12.25
N ILE A 50 1.17 3.78 11.62
CA ILE A 50 1.41 3.05 10.38
C ILE A 50 1.83 4.00 9.25
N TRP A 51 1.11 5.12 9.06
CA TRP A 51 1.48 6.12 8.05
C TRP A 51 2.87 6.70 8.29
N SER A 52 3.19 7.02 9.55
CA SER A 52 4.51 7.56 9.89
C SER A 52 5.62 6.56 9.57
N ASP A 53 5.44 5.29 9.90
CA ASP A 53 6.43 4.24 9.62
C ASP A 53 6.62 4.05 8.11
N VAL A 54 5.52 3.97 7.34
CA VAL A 54 5.58 3.83 5.88
C VAL A 54 6.31 5.02 5.24
N LEU A 55 5.95 6.25 5.59
CA LEU A 55 6.58 7.45 5.02
C LEU A 55 8.06 7.55 5.40
N CYS A 56 8.43 7.15 6.62
CA CYS A 56 9.83 7.10 7.05
C CYS A 56 10.61 6.10 6.20
N HIS A 57 10.07 4.89 6.04
CA HIS A 57 10.72 3.85 5.26
C HIS A 57 10.86 4.23 3.77
N VAL A 58 9.82 4.86 3.19
CA VAL A 58 9.87 5.38 1.81
C VAL A 58 10.96 6.43 1.68
N ARG A 59 11.07 7.36 2.64
CA ARG A 59 12.09 8.41 2.65
C ARG A 59 13.51 7.86 2.78
N GLU A 60 13.70 6.84 3.60
CA GLU A 60 14.99 6.16 3.78
C GLU A 60 15.40 5.35 2.55
N THR A 61 14.44 4.67 1.93
CA THR A 61 14.69 3.81 0.76
C THR A 61 14.88 4.62 -0.52
N ASP A 62 14.14 5.73 -0.67
CA ASP A 62 14.24 6.63 -1.80
C ASP A 62 14.14 8.10 -1.35
N PRO A 63 15.29 8.73 -1.02
CA PRO A 63 15.33 10.12 -0.61
C PRO A 63 14.92 11.13 -1.69
N GLN A 64 14.73 10.71 -2.95
CA GLN A 64 14.25 11.59 -4.02
C GLN A 64 12.74 11.84 -3.91
N ILE A 65 12.00 10.97 -3.22
CA ILE A 65 10.58 11.16 -2.96
C ILE A 65 10.40 12.30 -1.95
N LYS A 66 9.80 13.41 -2.43
CA LYS A 66 9.55 14.64 -1.66
C LYS A 66 8.09 14.86 -1.33
N SER A 67 7.18 14.11 -1.95
CA SER A 67 5.75 14.28 -1.74
C SER A 67 4.98 12.99 -1.86
N ALA A 68 3.86 12.91 -1.15
CA ALA A 68 2.98 11.76 -1.14
C ALA A 68 1.51 12.16 -1.34
N PHE A 69 0.78 11.29 -2.02
CA PHE A 69 -0.68 11.28 -2.06
C PHE A 69 -1.13 10.08 -1.23
N LEU A 70 -1.97 10.33 -0.22
CA LEU A 70 -2.46 9.26 0.66
C LEU A 70 -3.89 8.92 0.26
N ARG A 71 -4.19 7.62 0.15
CA ARG A 71 -5.54 7.12 -0.06
C ARG A 71 -5.84 6.07 1.00
N SER A 72 -7.05 6.08 1.56
CA SER A 72 -7.51 5.09 2.53
C SER A 72 -8.96 4.69 2.26
N ASP A 73 -9.42 3.63 2.92
CA ASP A 73 -10.85 3.34 2.94
C ASP A 73 -11.61 4.41 3.75
N ASN A 74 -12.94 4.40 3.66
CA ASN A 74 -13.81 5.38 4.33
C ASN A 74 -14.43 4.87 5.63
N ALA A 75 -13.83 3.88 6.29
CA ALA A 75 -14.23 3.44 7.62
C ALA A 75 -13.89 4.54 8.64
N GLY A 76 -14.72 4.71 9.68
CA GLY A 76 -14.63 5.85 10.61
C GLY A 76 -13.30 6.02 11.36
N CYS A 77 -12.43 5.02 11.38
CA CYS A 77 -11.08 5.13 11.94
C CYS A 77 -10.10 5.95 11.08
N TYR A 78 -10.35 6.09 9.76
CA TYR A 78 -9.48 6.82 8.85
C TYR A 78 -9.78 8.32 8.80
N PRO A 79 -11.02 8.79 8.55
CA PRO A 79 -11.35 10.21 8.53
C PRO A 79 -11.59 10.71 9.96
N SER A 80 -10.52 11.05 10.67
CA SER A 80 -10.58 11.66 12.00
C SER A 80 -9.76 12.95 12.06
N VAL A 81 -10.14 13.88 12.95
CA VAL A 81 -9.36 15.10 13.20
C VAL A 81 -7.90 14.76 13.56
N ASN A 82 -7.71 13.72 14.37
CA ASN A 82 -6.40 13.23 14.75
C ASN A 82 -5.57 12.80 13.52
N THR A 83 -6.17 12.06 12.60
CA THR A 83 -5.51 11.64 11.35
C THR A 83 -5.04 12.85 10.53
N PHE A 84 -5.85 13.90 10.41
CA PHE A 84 -5.48 15.09 9.63
C PHE A 84 -4.36 15.90 10.30
N VAL A 85 -4.46 16.14 11.62
CA VAL A 85 -3.46 16.87 12.39
C VAL A 85 -2.13 16.12 12.40
N ALA A 86 -2.17 14.83 12.70
CA ALA A 86 -0.96 14.03 12.77
C ALA A 86 -0.33 13.82 11.39
N ALA A 87 -1.12 13.67 10.31
CA ALA A 87 -0.57 13.62 8.96
C ALA A 87 0.21 14.90 8.61
N LYS A 88 -0.21 16.07 9.10
CA LYS A 88 0.55 17.32 8.94
C LYS A 88 1.88 17.25 9.71
N GLN A 89 1.84 16.86 10.99
CA GLN A 89 3.02 16.75 11.84
C GLN A 89 4.05 15.73 11.31
N VAL A 90 3.57 14.57 10.85
CA VAL A 90 4.39 13.51 10.24
C VAL A 90 5.05 14.01 8.96
N SER A 91 4.31 14.72 8.10
CA SER A 91 4.87 15.33 6.89
C SER A 91 5.98 16.34 7.19
N GLU A 92 5.78 17.21 8.18
CA GLU A 92 6.79 18.19 8.61
C GLU A 92 8.04 17.50 9.16
N LYS A 93 7.87 16.46 9.97
CA LYS A 93 8.98 15.71 10.57
C LYS A 93 9.82 14.93 9.55
N ILE A 94 9.16 14.25 8.59
CA ILE A 94 9.82 13.35 7.62
C ILE A 94 10.28 14.12 6.37
N SER A 95 9.93 15.41 6.24
CA SER A 95 10.17 16.22 5.04
C SER A 95 9.55 15.65 3.76
N VAL A 96 8.44 14.91 3.89
CA VAL A 96 7.62 14.44 2.77
C VAL A 96 6.32 15.23 2.74
N THR A 97 6.18 16.09 1.74
CA THR A 97 5.02 16.97 1.58
C THR A 97 3.79 16.16 1.19
N LYS A 98 2.83 16.03 2.10
CA LYS A 98 1.52 15.45 1.78
C LYS A 98 0.73 16.41 0.89
N ARG A 99 0.42 15.97 -0.34
CA ARG A 99 -0.34 16.77 -1.32
C ARG A 99 -1.84 16.64 -1.13
N ARG A 100 -2.32 15.43 -0.83
CA ARG A 100 -3.74 15.12 -0.70
C ARG A 100 -3.95 13.90 0.20
N ILE A 101 -5.10 13.85 0.87
CA ILE A 101 -5.64 12.63 1.50
C ILE A 101 -6.99 12.39 0.85
N ASP A 102 -7.13 11.23 0.22
CA ASP A 102 -8.35 10.77 -0.42
C ASP A 102 -8.95 9.60 0.36
N PHE A 103 -10.27 9.48 0.36
CA PHE A 103 -10.99 8.35 0.95
C PHE A 103 -11.81 7.66 -0.15
N CYS A 104 -11.78 6.33 -0.21
CA CYS A 104 -12.51 5.57 -1.22
C CYS A 104 -14.02 5.76 -1.05
N ASP A 105 -14.74 5.87 -2.17
CA ASP A 105 -16.19 5.78 -2.13
C ASP A 105 -16.64 4.38 -1.66
N PRO A 106 -17.72 4.27 -0.87
CA PRO A 106 -18.19 2.98 -0.35
C PRO A 106 -18.52 1.92 -1.41
N GLN A 107 -18.64 2.30 -2.69
CA GLN A 107 -19.06 1.46 -3.80
C GLN A 107 -17.97 1.25 -4.88
N ASP A 108 -16.75 1.77 -4.71
CA ASP A 108 -15.69 1.80 -5.74
C ASP A 108 -14.96 0.44 -5.96
N GLY A 109 -15.64 -0.67 -5.68
CA GLY A 109 -15.07 -2.02 -5.81
C GLY A 109 -13.90 -2.30 -4.86
N LYS A 110 -13.29 -3.50 -5.02
CA LYS A 110 -12.16 -3.95 -4.20
C LYS A 110 -10.85 -3.36 -4.72
N GLY A 111 -10.11 -2.70 -3.85
CA GLY A 111 -8.89 -1.97 -4.19
C GLY A 111 -7.66 -2.86 -4.40
N SER A 112 -6.52 -2.24 -4.70
CA SER A 112 -5.21 -2.93 -4.78
C SER A 112 -4.85 -3.63 -3.46
N CYS A 113 -5.16 -3.02 -2.32
CA CYS A 113 -4.95 -3.60 -0.99
C CYS A 113 -5.72 -4.91 -0.80
N ASP A 114 -6.98 -5.00 -1.25
CA ASP A 114 -7.78 -6.22 -1.15
C ASP A 114 -7.18 -7.37 -1.97
N ARG A 115 -6.65 -7.05 -3.15
CA ARG A 115 -5.96 -8.04 -4.01
C ARG A 115 -4.73 -8.59 -3.31
N TYR A 116 -3.90 -7.73 -2.72
CA TYR A 116 -2.72 -8.18 -1.97
C TYR A 116 -3.12 -8.96 -0.71
N ALA A 117 -4.15 -8.53 0.01
CA ALA A 117 -4.67 -9.27 1.16
C ALA A 117 -5.13 -10.69 0.76
N ALA A 118 -5.75 -10.86 -0.40
CA ALA A 118 -6.13 -12.18 -0.91
C ALA A 118 -4.91 -13.06 -1.23
N VAL A 119 -3.87 -12.49 -1.84
CA VAL A 119 -2.62 -13.22 -2.14
C VAL A 119 -1.88 -13.61 -0.86
N ILE A 120 -1.79 -12.69 0.11
CA ILE A 120 -1.20 -12.98 1.43
C ILE A 120 -1.96 -14.11 2.11
N LYS A 121 -3.30 -14.02 2.19
CA LYS A 121 -4.16 -15.08 2.75
C LYS A 121 -3.93 -16.43 2.08
N LEU A 122 -3.74 -16.47 0.76
CA LEU A 122 -3.43 -17.70 0.05
C LEU A 122 -2.07 -18.27 0.47
N ASN A 123 -1.04 -17.44 0.61
CA ASN A 123 0.28 -17.87 1.09
C ASN A 123 0.21 -18.39 2.53
N THR A 124 -0.44 -17.66 3.42
CA THR A 124 -0.68 -18.05 4.81
C THR A 124 -1.44 -19.37 4.90
N ARG A 125 -2.42 -19.61 4.02
CA ARG A 125 -3.16 -20.87 3.97
C ARG A 125 -2.27 -22.05 3.58
N ARG A 126 -1.31 -21.86 2.67
CA ARG A 126 -0.33 -22.92 2.33
C ARG A 126 0.53 -23.27 3.54
N TYR A 127 1.05 -22.26 4.21
CA TYR A 127 1.82 -22.42 5.44
C TYR A 127 1.04 -23.19 6.53
N LEU A 128 -0.23 -22.86 6.72
CA LEU A 128 -1.14 -23.58 7.64
C LEU A 128 -1.35 -25.06 7.25
N ASN A 129 -1.50 -25.35 5.95
CA ASN A 129 -1.72 -26.72 5.48
C ASN A 129 -0.51 -27.64 5.69
N GLU A 130 0.67 -27.08 6.01
CA GLU A 130 1.89 -27.81 6.36
C GLU A 130 2.02 -28.08 7.87
N ASN A 131 0.92 -27.90 8.62
CA ASN A 131 0.84 -28.04 10.08
C ASN A 131 1.56 -26.95 10.88
N HIS A 132 1.83 -25.79 10.28
CA HIS A 132 2.26 -24.61 11.01
C HIS A 132 1.06 -23.85 11.60
N ASN A 133 1.35 -22.95 12.56
CA ASN A 133 0.38 -22.09 13.21
C ASN A 133 0.54 -20.63 12.77
N VAL A 134 -0.50 -19.81 12.92
CA VAL A 134 -0.50 -18.35 12.63
C VAL A 134 -1.32 -17.56 13.66
N ALA A 135 -1.25 -17.97 14.93
CA ALA A 135 -2.06 -17.38 15.99
C ALA A 135 -1.44 -16.10 16.59
N SER A 136 -0.14 -15.89 16.38
CA SER A 136 0.60 -14.71 16.79
C SER A 136 1.10 -13.91 15.58
N ALA A 137 1.41 -12.63 15.82
CA ALA A 137 1.94 -11.76 14.78
C ALA A 137 3.31 -12.21 14.25
N SER A 138 4.11 -12.85 15.11
CA SER A 138 5.39 -13.44 14.67
C SER A 138 5.15 -14.55 13.67
N GLU A 139 4.28 -15.50 14.01
CA GLU A 139 3.94 -16.63 13.14
C GLU A 139 3.30 -16.15 11.83
N PHE A 140 2.47 -15.11 11.86
CA PHE A 140 1.87 -14.55 10.65
C PHE A 140 2.89 -13.86 9.74
N VAL A 141 3.83 -13.09 10.31
CA VAL A 141 4.94 -12.48 9.55
C VAL A 141 5.84 -13.57 8.95
N GLU A 142 6.14 -14.64 9.68
CA GLU A 142 6.84 -15.81 9.16
C GLU A 142 6.07 -16.45 7.99
N ALA A 143 4.75 -16.62 8.14
CA ALA A 143 3.90 -17.13 7.07
C ALA A 143 3.93 -16.24 5.82
N CYS A 144 4.00 -14.91 5.98
CA CYS A 144 4.12 -13.97 4.85
C CYS A 144 5.42 -14.12 4.06
N HIS A 145 6.52 -14.51 4.74
CA HIS A 145 7.85 -14.70 4.15
C HIS A 145 8.14 -16.16 3.75
N SER A 146 7.27 -17.10 4.13
CA SER A 146 7.34 -18.50 3.70
C SER A 146 7.21 -18.67 2.19
N HIS A 147 7.65 -19.80 1.63
CA HIS A 147 7.49 -20.13 0.20
C HIS A 147 8.11 -19.10 -0.77
N LYS A 148 9.23 -18.46 -0.38
CA LYS A 148 9.89 -17.33 -1.07
C LYS A 148 9.17 -15.98 -0.91
N GLY A 149 8.17 -15.92 -0.04
CA GLY A 149 7.41 -14.73 0.28
C GLY A 149 6.40 -14.32 -0.80
N VAL A 150 5.56 -13.34 -0.44
CA VAL A 150 4.67 -12.68 -1.40
C VAL A 150 5.42 -11.54 -2.08
N LYS A 151 5.34 -11.47 -3.42
CA LYS A 151 6.01 -10.43 -4.20
C LYS A 151 5.65 -9.02 -3.69
N ASP A 152 6.66 -8.18 -3.55
CA ASP A 152 6.58 -6.77 -3.12
C ASP A 152 6.07 -6.57 -1.68
N VAL A 153 5.89 -7.64 -0.88
CA VAL A 153 5.40 -7.55 0.50
C VAL A 153 6.55 -7.45 1.49
N LEU A 154 6.46 -6.46 2.38
CA LEU A 154 7.31 -6.25 3.54
C LEU A 154 6.46 -6.36 4.81
N ALA A 155 6.40 -7.57 5.37
CA ALA A 155 5.70 -7.84 6.62
C ALA A 155 6.61 -7.64 7.83
N ARG A 156 6.09 -6.96 8.87
CA ARG A 156 6.80 -6.66 10.12
C ARG A 156 5.89 -6.73 11.33
N ILE A 157 6.45 -7.23 12.42
CA ILE A 157 5.80 -7.25 13.73
C ILE A 157 5.86 -5.84 14.32
N CYS A 158 4.73 -5.37 14.83
CA CYS A 158 4.56 -4.04 15.37
C CYS A 158 4.04 -4.11 16.81
N HIS A 159 4.43 -3.10 17.60
CA HIS A 159 4.05 -2.98 19.00
C HIS A 159 3.51 -1.58 19.28
N ILE A 160 2.39 -1.50 19.97
CA ILE A 160 1.84 -0.23 20.43
C ILE A 160 2.59 0.15 21.70
N LYS A 161 3.22 1.33 21.69
CA LYS A 161 3.68 1.95 22.92
C LYS A 161 2.47 2.57 23.59
N ASN A 162 1.99 1.95 24.67
CA ASN A 162 0.98 2.59 25.52
C ASN A 162 1.58 3.88 26.06
N SER A 163 1.15 5.02 25.51
CA SER A 163 1.44 6.31 26.10
C SER A 163 0.60 6.39 27.38
N THR A 164 1.25 6.38 28.54
CA THR A 164 0.62 6.79 29.78
C THR A 164 0.17 8.24 29.56
N ARG A 165 -1.13 8.44 29.25
CA ARG A 165 -1.75 9.76 29.38
C ARG A 165 -1.59 10.14 30.85
N ALA A 166 -0.71 11.10 31.12
CA ALA A 166 -0.76 11.82 32.39
C ALA A 166 -2.17 12.41 32.51
N LYS A 167 -2.88 11.99 33.56
CA LYS A 167 -4.18 12.55 33.93
C LYS A 167 -4.03 14.01 34.32
#